data_AF-A0A7Y5SLV3-F1
#
_entry.id   AF-A0A7Y5SLV3-F1
#
_cell.length_a   1.000
_cell.length_b   1.000
_cell.length_c   1.000
_cell.angle_alpha   90.00
_cell.angle_beta   90.00
_cell.angle_gamma   90.00
#
_symmetry.space_group_name_H-M   'P 1'
#
loop_
_entity.id
_entity.type
_entity.pdbx_description
1 polymer ?
#
loop_
_entity_poly.entity_id
_entity_poly.type
_entity_poly.pdbx_seq_one_letter_code
_entity_poly.pdbx_strand_id
1 'polypeptide(L)'
;MRSLLALLLLTAASPLDAADPGSAIAIGDRRELLVDHFLVDKLSGGARLQLHPPVPREIVLRSDAPWEGNACGYHSVFQDGEIYRMYYHGGHYRHGGKPAETRPVHPWFLCYAESNDGIHWRRPELGLFEFEGSKKNNIILTPESVAAIGGDPAHTAVFKDANPDCPADARYKCVIVGKPHGLYLLKSADGIRFSVGGEKPVITRGAFDSENLAFWDPVRKEYRAYWRIFTAGVADGTTWKPEGIRAIRTATSKDSLTWSGEADLQYVDSPPQQLYTNQIQPYYRAPHIFMGFPMRYTDRGWSESMMALPGLEERLARSKASPRYGTAITDGLFMTSRDGVLFHRWNEAFLRPGPRRQGSWVYGDNMIFWGMVETASALGDAPNELSLYASEDYWQGGAVSFRRLTLRIDGFVSLCAPARGGELVTKPLVFDGGNLTLNAATSGAGSIQVEIQDGEGKPVPGYALADCPELFGDDLALVVRWRKGGDVRPLCGKTVRLRFVLNDADLYAFQFVPYQPDPARPDPSAKP
;
A
#
# COMPACT_ATOMS: atom_id res chain seq x y z
N MET A 1 -9.16 -11.13 -62.39
CA MET A 1 -10.21 -11.42 -61.38
C MET A 1 -9.82 -12.65 -60.58
N ARG A 2 -9.12 -12.47 -59.45
CA ARG A 2 -8.94 -13.49 -58.40
C ARG A 2 -8.93 -12.73 -57.09
N SER A 3 -10.05 -12.77 -56.36
CA SER A 3 -10.17 -12.16 -55.04
C SER A 3 -9.93 -13.26 -54.01
N LEU A 4 -8.85 -13.14 -53.23
CA LEU A 4 -8.66 -13.90 -52.00
C LEU A 4 -9.49 -13.24 -50.89
N LEU A 5 -10.41 -13.99 -50.29
CA LEU A 5 -11.01 -13.64 -49.01
C LEU A 5 -10.01 -13.98 -47.90
N ALA A 6 -9.51 -12.96 -47.19
CA ALA A 6 -8.81 -13.13 -45.93
C ALA A 6 -9.83 -13.18 -44.79
N LEU A 7 -9.89 -14.31 -44.09
CA LEU A 7 -10.73 -14.52 -42.92
C LEU A 7 -10.04 -13.86 -41.71
N LEU A 8 -10.56 -12.72 -41.23
CA LEU A 8 -10.14 -12.13 -39.95
C LEU A 8 -10.68 -12.99 -38.80
N LEU A 9 -9.81 -13.73 -38.13
CA LEU A 9 -10.06 -14.30 -36.80
C LEU A 9 -9.90 -13.19 -35.76
N LEU A 10 -11.01 -12.58 -35.33
CA LEU A 10 -11.05 -11.78 -34.11
C LEU A 10 -10.96 -12.73 -32.91
N THR A 11 -9.80 -12.80 -32.27
CA THR A 11 -9.68 -13.37 -30.92
C THR A 11 -10.25 -12.37 -29.93
N ALA A 12 -11.50 -12.58 -29.53
CA ALA A 12 -12.10 -11.86 -28.41
C ALA A 12 -11.29 -12.16 -27.14
N ALA A 13 -10.76 -11.11 -26.51
CA ALA A 13 -10.24 -11.20 -25.16
C ALA A 13 -11.42 -11.56 -24.23
N SER A 14 -11.33 -12.71 -23.57
CA SER A 14 -12.29 -13.11 -22.54
C SER A 14 -12.23 -12.09 -21.40
N PRO A 15 -13.35 -11.44 -21.02
CA PRO A 15 -13.40 -10.76 -19.73
C PRO A 15 -13.18 -11.83 -18.65
N LEU A 16 -12.39 -11.51 -17.60
CA LEU A 16 -12.48 -12.29 -16.37
C LEU A 16 -13.96 -12.29 -15.96
N ASP A 17 -14.54 -13.48 -15.83
CA ASP A 17 -15.94 -13.67 -15.46
C ASP A 17 -16.27 -12.79 -14.26
N ALA A 18 -17.13 -11.80 -14.49
CA ALA A 18 -17.93 -11.25 -13.42
C ALA A 18 -18.80 -12.41 -12.93
N ALA A 19 -18.46 -12.93 -11.75
CA ALA A 19 -19.18 -14.04 -11.14
C ALA A 19 -20.69 -13.74 -11.14
N ASP A 20 -21.48 -14.68 -11.67
CA ASP A 20 -22.93 -14.60 -11.71
C ASP A 20 -23.43 -14.33 -10.27
N PRO A 21 -24.28 -13.31 -10.01
CA PRO A 21 -24.82 -13.03 -8.68
C PRO A 21 -25.59 -14.24 -8.14
N GLY A 22 -24.91 -15.08 -7.37
CA GLY A 22 -25.39 -16.36 -6.85
C GLY A 22 -24.38 -17.51 -6.95
N SER A 23 -23.35 -17.37 -7.79
CA SER A 23 -22.25 -18.34 -7.89
C SER A 23 -21.30 -18.23 -6.69
N ALA A 24 -20.86 -19.38 -6.20
CA ALA A 24 -19.98 -19.44 -5.02
C ALA A 24 -18.58 -18.91 -5.36
N ILE A 25 -18.06 -18.05 -4.49
CA ILE A 25 -16.73 -17.44 -4.65
C ILE A 25 -15.67 -18.49 -4.28
N ALA A 26 -14.87 -18.91 -5.26
CA ALA A 26 -13.72 -19.77 -5.02
C ALA A 26 -12.61 -18.97 -4.32
N ILE A 27 -12.40 -19.24 -3.03
CA ILE A 27 -11.32 -18.64 -2.25
C ILE A 27 -10.11 -19.57 -2.10
N GLY A 28 -10.26 -20.87 -2.39
CA GLY A 28 -9.19 -21.86 -2.16
C GLY A 28 -8.77 -21.86 -0.70
N ASP A 29 -7.46 -21.83 -0.45
CA ASP A 29 -6.84 -21.72 0.89
C ASP A 29 -6.28 -20.32 1.19
N ARG A 30 -6.61 -19.32 0.35
CA ARG A 30 -6.05 -17.98 0.47
C ARG A 30 -6.62 -17.25 1.69
N ARG A 31 -5.80 -16.37 2.28
CA ARG A 31 -6.23 -15.47 3.36
C ARG A 31 -7.18 -14.41 2.82
N GLU A 32 -8.35 -14.24 3.44
CA GLU A 32 -9.31 -13.20 3.09
C GLU A 32 -9.39 -12.16 4.20
N LEU A 33 -9.09 -10.90 3.86
CA LEU A 33 -9.17 -9.77 4.77
C LEU A 33 -10.56 -9.13 4.73
N LEU A 34 -11.02 -8.60 5.86
CA LEU A 34 -12.29 -7.88 6.00
C LEU A 34 -12.12 -6.39 5.66
N VAL A 35 -11.41 -6.08 4.56
CA VAL A 35 -11.05 -4.71 4.14
C VAL A 35 -12.07 -4.03 3.24
N ASP A 36 -13.02 -4.79 2.71
CA ASP A 36 -14.09 -4.33 1.82
C ASP A 36 -15.32 -5.26 1.93
N HIS A 37 -16.37 -4.93 1.18
CA HIS A 37 -17.63 -5.67 1.16
C HIS A 37 -17.64 -6.88 0.20
N PHE A 38 -16.49 -7.28 -0.38
CA PHE A 38 -16.46 -8.29 -1.45
C PHE A 38 -17.11 -9.61 -1.03
N LEU A 39 -16.78 -10.13 0.14
CA LEU A 39 -17.34 -11.37 0.69
C LEU A 39 -18.57 -11.15 1.57
N VAL A 40 -18.99 -9.91 1.83
CA VAL A 40 -20.08 -9.60 2.75
C VAL A 40 -21.42 -9.78 2.01
N ASP A 41 -22.28 -10.68 2.51
CA ASP A 41 -23.67 -10.75 2.06
C ASP A 41 -24.58 -9.95 2.98
N LYS A 42 -24.43 -10.17 4.29
CA LYS A 42 -25.26 -9.52 5.30
C LYS A 42 -24.45 -9.10 6.51
N LEU A 43 -24.71 -7.89 6.99
CA LEU A 43 -24.31 -7.38 8.30
C LEU A 43 -25.56 -7.13 9.13
N SER A 44 -25.52 -7.49 10.42
CA SER A 44 -26.62 -7.23 11.35
C SER A 44 -26.16 -6.97 12.78
N GLY A 45 -27.06 -6.42 13.60
CA GLY A 45 -26.73 -6.00 14.97
C GLY A 45 -25.81 -4.78 14.98
N GLY A 46 -24.76 -4.81 15.80
CA GLY A 46 -23.75 -3.75 15.87
C GLY A 46 -22.53 -3.94 14.97
N ALA A 47 -22.51 -4.99 14.13
CA ALA A 47 -21.36 -5.30 13.28
C ALA A 47 -21.18 -4.26 12.16
N ARG A 48 -19.93 -3.85 11.92
CA ARG A 48 -19.54 -2.96 10.82
C ARG A 48 -18.08 -3.21 10.44
N LEU A 49 -17.70 -2.79 9.24
CA LEU A 49 -16.28 -2.65 8.89
C LEU A 49 -15.73 -1.36 9.52
N GLN A 50 -14.53 -1.42 10.10
CA GLN A 50 -13.88 -0.29 10.75
C GLN A 50 -12.43 -0.17 10.30
N LEU A 51 -12.09 0.97 9.71
CA LEU A 51 -10.71 1.37 9.42
C LEU A 51 -9.94 1.68 10.72
N HIS A 52 -8.75 1.13 10.85
CA HIS A 52 -7.85 1.37 11.99
C HIS A 52 -6.69 2.27 11.59
N PRO A 53 -6.50 3.42 12.26
CA PRO A 53 -5.34 4.27 12.00
C PRO A 53 -4.06 3.58 12.50
N PRO A 54 -2.93 3.73 11.79
CA PRO A 54 -1.67 3.20 12.28
C PRO A 54 -1.17 4.04 13.45
N VAL A 55 -0.36 3.43 14.32
CA VAL A 55 0.18 4.11 15.50
C VAL A 55 1.57 4.67 15.19
N PRO A 56 1.80 5.99 15.37
CA PRO A 56 3.14 6.55 15.22
C PRO A 56 4.15 5.96 16.22
N ARG A 57 5.37 5.71 15.73
CA ARG A 57 6.52 5.23 16.50
C ARG A 57 7.68 6.23 16.38
N GLU A 58 8.93 5.79 16.47
CA GLU A 58 10.13 6.61 16.34
C GLU A 58 10.33 7.24 14.94
N ILE A 59 11.15 8.29 14.90
CA ILE A 59 11.74 8.77 13.65
C ILE A 59 12.89 7.82 13.34
N VAL A 60 12.84 7.16 12.18
CA VAL A 60 13.82 6.14 11.80
C VAL A 60 14.99 6.71 10.99
N LEU A 61 14.77 7.84 10.32
CA LEU A 61 15.78 8.56 9.56
C LEU A 61 15.37 10.04 9.45
N ARG A 62 16.33 10.95 9.40
CA ARG A 62 16.12 12.37 9.06
C ARG A 62 16.99 12.68 7.87
N SER A 63 16.49 13.35 6.83
CA SER A 63 17.24 13.64 5.61
C SER A 63 18.21 14.83 5.75
N ASP A 64 19.11 14.74 6.72
CA ASP A 64 20.02 15.79 7.17
C ASP A 64 21.44 15.70 6.62
N ALA A 65 21.75 14.76 5.73
CA ALA A 65 23.04 14.72 5.05
C ALA A 65 23.19 15.88 4.03
N PRO A 66 24.42 16.29 3.66
CA PRO A 66 24.64 17.43 2.77
C PRO A 66 24.03 17.32 1.36
N TRP A 67 23.91 16.10 0.83
CA TRP A 67 23.29 15.79 -0.48
C TRP A 67 21.79 15.46 -0.39
N GLU A 68 21.20 15.62 0.79
CA GLU A 68 19.78 15.49 1.06
C GLU A 68 19.17 16.89 1.30
N GLY A 69 17.95 16.95 1.84
CA GLY A 69 17.39 18.23 2.25
C GLY A 69 15.95 18.13 2.73
N ASN A 70 15.28 19.27 2.76
CA ASN A 70 13.88 19.39 3.19
C ASN A 70 12.86 18.95 2.13
N ALA A 71 13.31 18.43 0.99
CA ALA A 71 12.44 17.97 -0.08
C ALA A 71 12.78 16.53 -0.45
N CYS A 72 12.99 15.67 0.53
CA CYS A 72 13.17 14.23 0.31
C CYS A 72 11.83 13.50 0.32
N GLY A 73 11.54 12.75 -0.74
CA GLY A 73 10.24 12.15 -1.00
C GLY A 73 10.32 10.93 -1.90
N TYR A 74 9.14 10.44 -2.33
CA TYR A 74 8.95 9.30 -3.25
C TYR A 74 9.80 8.08 -2.85
N HIS A 75 9.41 7.52 -1.71
CA HIS A 75 10.18 6.49 -1.06
C HIS A 75 9.68 5.11 -1.48
N SER A 76 10.59 4.24 -1.90
CA SER A 76 10.31 2.81 -2.08
C SER A 76 10.97 2.00 -0.97
N VAL A 77 10.19 1.21 -0.22
CA VAL A 77 10.66 0.42 0.93
C VAL A 77 10.27 -1.04 0.78
N PHE A 78 11.21 -1.97 0.91
CA PHE A 78 10.90 -3.39 0.92
C PHE A 78 11.98 -4.21 1.62
N GLN A 79 11.62 -5.40 2.06
CA GLN A 79 12.57 -6.38 2.59
C GLN A 79 13.14 -7.24 1.45
N ASP A 80 14.46 -7.38 1.44
CA ASP A 80 15.25 -8.19 0.50
C ASP A 80 16.16 -9.15 1.28
N GLY A 81 15.63 -10.33 1.60
CA GLY A 81 16.30 -11.27 2.48
C GLY A 81 16.41 -10.69 3.90
N GLU A 82 17.63 -10.62 4.43
CA GLU A 82 17.91 -10.09 5.77
C GLU A 82 18.00 -8.55 5.82
N ILE A 83 17.98 -7.88 4.66
CA ILE A 83 18.15 -6.43 4.55
C ILE A 83 16.83 -5.77 4.16
N TYR A 84 16.47 -4.73 4.88
CA TYR A 84 15.42 -3.79 4.52
C TYR A 84 16.05 -2.68 3.68
N ARG A 85 15.44 -2.35 2.55
CA ARG A 85 15.92 -1.37 1.59
C ARG A 85 14.98 -0.18 1.53
N MET A 86 15.53 1.01 1.41
CA MET A 86 14.80 2.26 1.20
C MET A 86 15.48 3.05 0.10
N TYR A 87 14.71 3.46 -0.91
CA TYR A 87 15.12 4.34 -1.99
C TYR A 87 14.34 5.63 -1.86
N TYR A 88 14.97 6.78 -2.06
CA TYR A 88 14.32 8.08 -1.91
C TYR A 88 15.08 9.16 -2.66
N HIS A 89 14.41 10.20 -3.12
CA HIS A 89 15.14 11.31 -3.73
C HIS A 89 15.78 12.22 -2.68
N GLY A 90 17.01 12.64 -2.94
CA GLY A 90 17.74 13.67 -2.22
C GLY A 90 17.55 15.02 -2.90
N GLY A 91 17.08 16.02 -2.15
CA GLY A 91 16.97 17.38 -2.67
C GLY A 91 16.53 18.40 -1.63
N HIS A 92 16.80 19.67 -1.94
CA HIS A 92 16.58 20.78 -1.03
C HIS A 92 15.84 21.94 -1.69
N TYR A 93 14.76 22.39 -1.07
CA TYR A 93 13.87 23.43 -1.57
C TYR A 93 13.91 24.68 -0.68
N ARG A 94 14.34 25.82 -1.25
CA ARG A 94 14.61 27.05 -0.48
C ARG A 94 13.40 27.96 -0.25
N HIS A 95 12.19 27.56 -0.67
CA HIS A 95 11.00 28.39 -0.47
C HIS A 95 10.41 28.31 0.96
N GLY A 96 10.95 27.46 1.84
CA GLY A 96 10.49 27.23 3.23
C GLY A 96 10.82 28.34 4.24
N GLY A 97 11.23 29.53 3.82
CA GLY A 97 11.66 30.62 4.71
C GLY A 97 13.14 30.52 5.14
N LYS A 98 13.55 31.36 6.10
CA LYS A 98 14.96 31.53 6.49
C LYS A 98 15.69 30.21 6.81
N PRO A 99 15.11 29.25 7.57
CA PRO A 99 15.78 27.98 7.83
C PRO A 99 16.12 27.20 6.56
N ALA A 100 15.19 27.14 5.60
CA ALA A 100 15.41 26.49 4.31
C ALA A 100 16.45 27.23 3.46
N GLU A 101 16.57 28.56 3.60
CA GLU A 101 17.54 29.35 2.86
C GLU A 101 19.00 29.13 3.29
N THR A 102 19.24 28.53 4.47
CA THR A 102 20.58 28.30 5.03
C THR A 102 21.39 27.21 4.31
N ARG A 103 20.72 26.28 3.62
CA ARG A 103 21.36 25.20 2.87
C ARG A 103 21.50 25.57 1.38
N PRO A 104 22.61 25.20 0.72
CA PRO A 104 22.78 25.42 -0.71
C PRO A 104 21.80 24.54 -1.51
N VAL A 105 21.46 24.98 -2.72
CA VAL A 105 20.77 24.12 -3.69
C VAL A 105 21.81 23.21 -4.32
N HIS A 106 21.47 21.95 -4.49
CA HIS A 106 22.23 20.99 -5.28
C HIS A 106 21.28 20.25 -6.24
N PRO A 107 21.81 19.52 -7.24
CA PRO A 107 20.99 18.70 -8.13
C PRO A 107 20.17 17.65 -7.37
N TRP A 108 19.07 17.19 -7.96
CA TRP A 108 18.29 16.08 -7.42
C TRP A 108 19.03 14.76 -7.62
N PHE A 109 19.03 13.93 -6.59
CA PHE A 109 19.67 12.62 -6.58
C PHE A 109 18.67 11.53 -6.22
N LEU A 110 18.91 10.29 -6.64
CA LEU A 110 18.32 9.12 -5.99
C LEU A 110 19.31 8.59 -4.95
N CYS A 111 18.84 8.39 -3.72
CA CYS A 111 19.62 7.93 -2.58
C CYS A 111 19.13 6.55 -2.10
N TYR A 112 19.97 5.87 -1.34
CA TYR A 112 19.71 4.53 -0.81
C TYR A 112 19.99 4.43 0.70
N ALA A 113 19.08 3.87 1.47
CA ALA A 113 19.30 3.51 2.87
C ALA A 113 18.99 2.03 3.10
N GLU A 114 19.61 1.46 4.11
CA GLU A 114 19.42 0.06 4.49
C GLU A 114 19.24 -0.12 5.99
N SER A 115 18.57 -1.20 6.38
CA SER A 115 18.36 -1.59 7.77
C SER A 115 18.37 -3.12 7.88
N ASN A 116 18.65 -3.65 9.07
CA ASN A 116 18.56 -5.10 9.34
C ASN A 116 17.28 -5.47 10.10
N ASP A 117 16.49 -4.48 10.54
CA ASP A 117 15.31 -4.68 11.39
C ASP A 117 14.11 -3.79 11.00
N GLY A 118 14.26 -2.95 9.97
CA GLY A 118 13.26 -1.97 9.54
C GLY A 118 13.10 -0.78 10.52
N ILE A 119 13.87 -0.71 11.60
CA ILE A 119 13.75 0.30 12.64
C ILE A 119 14.98 1.21 12.64
N HIS A 120 16.18 0.62 12.64
CA HIS A 120 17.44 1.33 12.64
C HIS A 120 18.00 1.40 11.22
N TRP A 121 17.88 2.57 10.59
CA TRP A 121 18.32 2.79 9.21
C TRP A 121 19.69 3.46 9.16
N ARG A 122 20.50 3.05 8.20
CA ARG A 122 21.83 3.62 7.93
C ARG A 122 21.98 4.00 6.47
N ARG A 123 22.85 4.98 6.23
CA ARG A 123 23.31 5.38 4.89
C ARG A 123 24.64 4.68 4.63
N PRO A 124 24.72 3.69 3.73
CA PRO A 124 25.99 3.07 3.41
C PRO A 124 26.88 4.07 2.64
N GLU A 125 28.18 4.09 2.91
CA GLU A 125 29.16 4.82 2.09
C GLU A 125 29.43 4.03 0.80
N LEU A 126 28.72 4.36 -0.28
CA LEU A 126 28.72 3.56 -1.52
C LEU A 126 29.92 3.85 -2.43
N GLY A 127 30.55 5.02 -2.31
CA GLY A 127 31.74 5.36 -3.09
C GLY A 127 31.49 5.60 -4.58
N LEU A 128 30.23 5.77 -5.00
CA LEU A 128 29.85 5.84 -6.42
C LEU A 128 30.01 7.24 -7.02
N PHE A 129 29.43 8.25 -6.37
CA PHE A 129 29.35 9.62 -6.89
C PHE A 129 30.01 10.61 -5.93
N GLU A 130 30.65 11.63 -6.49
CA GLU A 130 31.27 12.70 -5.69
C GLU A 130 30.22 13.77 -5.34
N PHE A 131 30.25 14.21 -4.08
CA PHE A 131 29.51 15.37 -3.58
C PHE A 131 30.44 16.16 -2.66
N GLU A 132 30.61 17.45 -2.92
CA GLU A 132 31.49 18.35 -2.15
C GLU A 132 32.91 17.78 -1.92
N GLY A 133 33.50 17.18 -2.95
CA GLY A 133 34.86 16.63 -2.91
C GLY A 133 35.00 15.27 -2.21
N SER A 134 33.90 14.60 -1.86
CA SER A 134 33.90 13.28 -1.21
C SER A 134 32.93 12.31 -1.88
N LYS A 135 33.29 11.01 -1.91
CA LYS A 135 32.37 9.92 -2.33
C LYS A 135 31.74 9.18 -1.15
N LYS A 136 31.93 9.66 0.07
CA LYS A 136 31.34 9.09 1.29
C LYS A 136 29.89 9.51 1.43
N ASN A 137 29.05 8.95 0.58
CA ASN A 137 27.62 9.19 0.52
C ASN A 137 26.88 7.94 0.03
N ASN A 138 25.56 8.01 0.03
CA ASN A 138 24.64 6.95 -0.39
C ASN A 138 23.86 7.30 -1.67
N ILE A 139 24.42 8.16 -2.53
CA ILE A 139 23.83 8.51 -3.82
C ILE A 139 23.98 7.32 -4.77
N ILE A 140 22.90 6.98 -5.48
CA ILE A 140 22.87 5.89 -6.46
C ILE A 140 22.51 6.33 -7.89
N LEU A 141 21.88 7.50 -8.06
CA LEU A 141 21.72 8.13 -9.36
C LEU A 141 21.91 9.64 -9.28
N THR A 142 22.59 10.17 -10.29
CA THR A 142 22.73 11.61 -10.56
C THR A 142 22.12 11.96 -11.92
N PRO A 143 21.89 13.25 -12.24
CA PRO A 143 21.43 13.65 -13.57
C PRO A 143 22.35 13.15 -14.70
N GLU A 144 23.66 13.14 -14.48
CA GLU A 144 24.65 12.66 -15.45
C GLU A 144 24.50 11.15 -15.71
N SER A 145 24.11 10.38 -14.68
CA SER A 145 23.92 8.93 -14.77
C SER A 145 22.81 8.54 -15.75
N VAL A 146 21.86 9.44 -16.01
CA VAL A 146 20.68 9.24 -16.85
C VAL A 146 20.59 10.25 -17.99
N ALA A 147 21.71 10.89 -18.33
CA ALA A 147 21.78 11.93 -19.37
C ALA A 147 21.29 11.44 -20.75
N ALA A 148 21.51 10.16 -21.07
CA ALA A 148 21.09 9.53 -22.32
C ALA A 148 19.56 9.60 -22.56
N ILE A 149 18.78 9.69 -21.49
CA ILE A 149 17.32 9.83 -21.54
C ILE A 149 16.84 11.15 -20.93
N GLY A 150 17.75 12.09 -20.65
CA GLY A 150 17.43 13.32 -19.91
C GLY A 150 16.62 13.06 -18.62
N GLY A 151 16.98 12.00 -17.90
CA GLY A 151 16.19 11.47 -16.79
C GLY A 151 16.18 12.38 -15.56
N ASP A 152 15.13 12.28 -14.76
CA ASP A 152 14.97 13.01 -13.51
C ASP A 152 15.11 12.08 -12.29
N PRO A 153 16.24 12.11 -11.57
CA PRO A 153 16.44 11.29 -10.38
C PRO A 153 15.45 11.56 -9.24
N ALA A 154 14.69 12.67 -9.27
CA ALA A 154 13.69 12.99 -8.27
C ALA A 154 12.43 12.12 -8.40
N HIS A 155 11.95 11.85 -9.62
CA HIS A 155 10.68 11.17 -9.89
C HIS A 155 10.89 9.69 -10.20
N THR A 156 11.30 8.95 -9.18
CA THR A 156 11.69 7.54 -9.27
C THR A 156 10.82 6.64 -8.41
N ALA A 157 10.69 5.37 -8.81
CA ALA A 157 10.19 4.29 -7.96
C ALA A 157 11.01 3.03 -8.22
N VAL A 158 11.64 2.49 -7.17
CA VAL A 158 12.52 1.31 -7.28
C VAL A 158 11.80 0.08 -6.74
N PHE A 159 11.80 -1.00 -7.49
CA PHE A 159 11.22 -2.27 -7.07
C PHE A 159 12.12 -3.45 -7.38
N LYS A 160 12.02 -4.47 -6.52
CA LYS A 160 12.52 -5.80 -6.82
C LYS A 160 11.49 -6.52 -7.68
N ASP A 161 11.91 -6.99 -8.84
CA ASP A 161 11.01 -7.65 -9.77
C ASP A 161 10.68 -9.06 -9.28
N ALA A 162 9.39 -9.30 -9.02
CA ALA A 162 8.87 -10.58 -8.57
C ALA A 162 8.53 -11.53 -9.73
N ASN A 163 8.73 -11.12 -10.99
CA ASN A 163 8.55 -12.02 -12.12
C ASN A 163 9.57 -13.18 -12.03
N PRO A 164 9.12 -14.45 -11.97
CA PRO A 164 10.03 -15.60 -11.88
C PRO A 164 10.97 -15.71 -13.09
N ASP A 165 10.60 -15.14 -14.23
CA ASP A 165 11.40 -15.11 -15.46
C ASP A 165 12.26 -13.83 -15.58
N CYS A 166 12.34 -13.02 -14.52
CA CYS A 166 13.11 -11.79 -14.54
C CYS A 166 14.62 -12.09 -14.74
N PRO A 167 15.28 -11.47 -15.74
CA PRO A 167 16.72 -11.62 -15.93
C PRO A 167 17.52 -11.17 -14.69
N ALA A 168 18.58 -11.90 -14.37
CA ALA A 168 19.40 -11.62 -13.18
C ALA A 168 20.02 -10.22 -13.18
N ASP A 169 20.32 -9.64 -14.35
CA ASP A 169 20.84 -8.28 -14.51
C ASP A 169 19.77 -7.18 -14.37
N ALA A 170 18.49 -7.57 -14.31
CA ALA A 170 17.33 -6.69 -14.17
C ALA A 170 16.47 -7.01 -12.94
N ARG A 171 17.05 -7.73 -11.96
CA ARG A 171 16.40 -8.13 -10.71
C ARG A 171 15.77 -6.94 -9.97
N TYR A 172 16.37 -5.77 -10.09
CA TYR A 172 15.84 -4.51 -9.64
C TYR A 172 15.58 -3.61 -10.83
N LYS A 173 14.45 -2.90 -10.79
CA LYS A 173 14.05 -1.94 -11.80
C LYS A 173 13.73 -0.60 -11.13
N CYS A 174 14.00 0.47 -11.86
CA CYS A 174 13.59 1.81 -11.46
C CYS A 174 12.72 2.40 -12.56
N VAL A 175 11.49 2.77 -12.24
CA VAL A 175 10.68 3.65 -13.09
C VAL A 175 11.21 5.06 -12.90
N ILE A 176 11.44 5.79 -13.99
CA ILE A 176 11.99 7.16 -13.95
C ILE A 176 11.37 8.02 -15.07
N VAL A 177 11.17 9.31 -14.81
CA VAL A 177 10.75 10.28 -15.84
C VAL A 177 11.94 10.68 -16.70
N GLY A 178 11.74 10.83 -18.01
CA GLY A 178 12.79 11.28 -18.94
C GLY A 178 12.28 12.09 -20.13
N LYS A 179 13.17 12.31 -21.10
CA LYS A 179 12.99 13.08 -22.33
C LYS A 179 13.40 12.23 -23.56
N PRO A 180 12.55 12.09 -24.61
CA PRO A 180 11.18 12.60 -24.74
C PRO A 180 10.25 12.25 -23.57
N HIS A 181 9.27 13.13 -23.28
CA HIS A 181 8.43 13.01 -22.09
C HIS A 181 7.79 11.62 -21.98
N GLY A 182 8.00 10.98 -20.84
CA GLY A 182 7.52 9.63 -20.59
C GLY A 182 8.23 8.97 -19.43
N LEU A 183 7.76 7.77 -19.08
CA LEU A 183 8.41 6.88 -18.13
C LEU A 183 9.37 5.95 -18.85
N TYR A 184 10.55 5.79 -18.28
CA TYR A 184 11.62 4.91 -18.71
C TYR A 184 11.87 3.87 -17.62
N LEU A 185 12.57 2.80 -17.98
CA LEU A 185 13.04 1.79 -17.05
C LEU A 185 14.55 1.80 -16.97
N LEU A 186 15.08 1.85 -15.75
CA LEU A 186 16.45 1.45 -15.45
C LEU A 186 16.44 0.01 -14.91
N LYS A 187 17.56 -0.69 -15.08
CA LYS A 187 17.77 -2.04 -14.57
C LYS A 187 19.03 -2.14 -13.72
N SER A 188 19.01 -3.03 -12.74
CA SER A 188 20.15 -3.32 -11.87
C SER A 188 20.10 -4.77 -11.35
N ALA A 189 21.26 -5.39 -11.22
CA ALA A 189 21.41 -6.71 -10.60
C ALA A 189 21.45 -6.64 -9.07
N ASP A 190 22.03 -5.58 -8.51
CA ASP A 190 22.32 -5.40 -7.08
C ASP A 190 21.39 -4.39 -6.38
N GLY A 191 20.59 -3.67 -7.16
CA GLY A 191 19.66 -2.64 -6.67
C GLY A 191 20.39 -1.37 -6.25
N ILE A 192 21.64 -1.17 -6.66
CA ILE A 192 22.47 -0.01 -6.32
C ILE A 192 23.04 0.61 -7.59
N ARG A 193 23.56 -0.21 -8.51
CA ARG A 193 24.13 0.23 -9.79
C ARG A 193 23.10 0.07 -10.89
N PHE A 194 22.42 1.16 -11.23
CA PHE A 194 21.41 1.19 -12.27
C PHE A 194 21.97 1.60 -13.63
N SER A 195 21.44 1.00 -14.68
CA SER A 195 21.74 1.33 -16.07
C SER A 195 20.44 1.55 -16.85
N VAL A 196 20.47 2.42 -17.86
CA VAL A 196 19.31 2.68 -18.72
C VAL A 196 18.92 1.40 -19.47
N GLY A 197 17.67 0.96 -19.29
CA GLY A 197 17.14 -0.25 -19.94
C GLY A 197 16.77 -0.05 -21.41
N GLY A 198 16.48 1.20 -21.80
CA GLY A 198 16.23 1.60 -23.19
C GLY A 198 16.08 3.12 -23.32
N GLU A 199 16.40 3.66 -24.50
CA GLU A 199 16.39 5.11 -24.78
C GLU A 199 15.03 5.65 -25.26
N LYS A 200 13.97 4.84 -25.16
CA LYS A 200 12.60 5.25 -25.49
C LYS A 200 11.70 5.06 -24.28
N PRO A 201 10.71 5.96 -24.09
CA PRO A 201 9.78 5.81 -22.99
C PRO A 201 8.85 4.61 -23.23
N VAL A 202 8.58 3.85 -22.17
CA VAL A 202 7.67 2.70 -22.17
C VAL A 202 6.21 3.10 -21.93
N ILE A 203 5.99 4.25 -21.27
CA ILE A 203 4.66 4.86 -21.06
C ILE A 203 4.78 6.36 -21.38
N THR A 204 3.94 6.88 -22.26
CA THR A 204 4.03 8.27 -22.77
C THR A 204 2.88 9.17 -22.37
N ARG A 205 1.77 8.61 -21.87
CA ARG A 205 0.54 9.36 -21.57
C ARG A 205 0.36 9.56 -20.08
N GLY A 206 0.85 10.67 -19.54
CA GLY A 206 0.67 11.01 -18.14
C GLY A 206 1.36 12.31 -17.75
N ALA A 207 1.04 12.81 -16.55
CA ALA A 207 1.69 13.98 -15.97
C ALA A 207 3.10 13.66 -15.46
N PHE A 208 3.24 12.47 -14.85
CA PHE A 208 4.49 11.90 -14.35
C PHE A 208 5.26 12.71 -13.29
N ASP A 209 4.75 13.86 -12.83
CA ASP A 209 5.33 14.69 -11.76
C ASP A 209 4.95 14.23 -10.34
N SER A 210 4.98 12.91 -10.12
CA SER A 210 4.78 12.24 -8.83
C SER A 210 5.60 10.94 -8.80
N GLU A 211 5.49 10.17 -7.73
CA GLU A 211 5.99 8.79 -7.68
C GLU A 211 5.14 7.92 -8.63
N ASN A 212 5.77 7.38 -9.68
CA ASN A 212 5.11 6.55 -10.70
C ASN A 212 5.54 5.10 -10.53
N LEU A 213 4.58 4.22 -10.28
CA LEU A 213 4.85 2.85 -9.87
C LEU A 213 4.78 1.88 -11.04
N ALA A 214 5.60 0.85 -10.99
CA ALA A 214 5.42 -0.39 -11.74
C ALA A 214 5.85 -1.57 -10.88
N PHE A 215 5.19 -2.71 -11.03
CA PHE A 215 5.54 -3.96 -10.34
C PHE A 215 4.97 -5.18 -11.08
N TRP A 216 5.47 -6.37 -10.75
CA TRP A 216 4.90 -7.63 -11.20
C TRP A 216 3.75 -8.06 -10.29
N ASP A 217 2.57 -8.32 -10.86
CA ASP A 217 1.45 -8.95 -10.19
C ASP A 217 1.57 -10.48 -10.32
N PRO A 218 1.91 -11.20 -9.23
CA PRO A 218 2.10 -12.65 -9.28
C PRO A 218 0.80 -13.43 -9.45
N VAL A 219 -0.36 -12.84 -9.11
CA VAL A 219 -1.67 -13.49 -9.25
C VAL A 219 -2.13 -13.45 -10.70
N ARG A 220 -2.04 -12.28 -11.34
CA ARG A 220 -2.46 -12.09 -12.75
C ARG A 220 -1.35 -12.39 -13.76
N LYS A 221 -0.11 -12.59 -13.29
CA LYS A 221 1.07 -12.88 -14.11
C LYS A 221 1.28 -11.83 -15.19
N GLU A 222 1.32 -10.57 -14.75
CA GLU A 222 1.56 -9.41 -15.60
C GLU A 222 2.20 -8.28 -14.80
N TYR A 223 2.90 -7.40 -15.48
CA TYR A 223 3.29 -6.12 -14.92
C TYR A 223 2.09 -5.18 -14.88
N ARG A 224 2.05 -4.37 -13.84
CA ARG A 224 1.07 -3.30 -13.67
C ARG A 224 1.79 -2.02 -13.28
N ALA A 225 1.31 -0.90 -13.81
CA ALA A 225 1.79 0.42 -13.47
C ALA A 225 0.66 1.30 -12.96
N TYR A 226 1.01 2.27 -12.12
CA TYR A 226 0.11 3.30 -11.61
C TYR A 226 0.83 4.64 -11.62
N TRP A 227 0.23 5.63 -12.28
CA TRP A 227 0.82 6.96 -12.37
C TRP A 227 -0.23 8.05 -12.28
N ARG A 228 0.25 9.27 -12.05
CA ARG A 228 -0.61 10.44 -11.86
C ARG A 228 -1.02 11.05 -13.20
N ILE A 229 -2.28 11.47 -13.26
CA ILE A 229 -2.85 12.28 -14.34
C ILE A 229 -3.60 13.49 -13.76
N PHE A 230 -4.06 14.37 -14.64
CA PHE A 230 -5.12 15.34 -14.35
C PHE A 230 -6.35 14.97 -15.16
N THR A 231 -7.55 15.12 -14.59
CA THR A 231 -8.81 14.74 -15.26
C THR A 231 -9.21 15.69 -16.39
N ALA A 232 -8.58 16.86 -16.49
CA ALA A 232 -8.78 17.83 -17.57
C ALA A 232 -7.49 18.63 -17.82
N GLY A 233 -7.49 19.45 -18.87
CA GLY A 233 -6.34 20.27 -19.25
C GLY A 233 -5.21 19.47 -19.92
N VAL A 234 -4.03 20.08 -20.01
CA VAL A 234 -2.85 19.50 -20.68
C VAL A 234 -1.68 19.45 -19.70
N ALA A 235 -1.11 18.28 -19.49
CA ALA A 235 0.04 18.05 -18.63
C ALA A 235 0.87 16.87 -19.19
N ASP A 236 1.31 16.99 -20.44
CA ASP A 236 1.97 15.91 -21.21
C ASP A 236 3.47 16.17 -21.42
N GLY A 237 4.06 17.04 -20.59
CA GLY A 237 5.46 17.45 -20.69
C GLY A 237 5.80 18.41 -21.83
N THR A 238 4.87 18.67 -22.76
CA THR A 238 5.04 19.70 -23.80
C THR A 238 4.39 21.03 -23.39
N THR A 239 3.23 20.94 -22.73
CA THR A 239 2.50 22.09 -22.18
C THR A 239 2.04 21.78 -20.77
N TRP A 240 2.22 22.72 -19.84
CA TRP A 240 1.79 22.59 -18.45
C TRP A 240 0.61 23.52 -18.14
N LYS A 241 -0.60 23.05 -18.42
CA LYS A 241 -1.88 23.72 -18.13
C LYS A 241 -2.89 22.70 -17.60
N PRO A 242 -2.63 22.10 -16.41
CA PRO A 242 -3.53 21.11 -15.84
C PRO A 242 -4.85 21.73 -15.38
N GLU A 243 -5.95 20.99 -15.53
CA GLU A 243 -7.28 21.34 -15.03
C GLU A 243 -7.93 20.14 -14.32
N GLY A 244 -9.06 20.36 -13.65
CA GLY A 244 -9.74 19.30 -12.90
C GLY A 244 -8.96 18.87 -11.65
N ILE A 245 -8.94 17.57 -11.37
CA ILE A 245 -8.29 17.00 -10.18
C ILE A 245 -7.13 16.09 -10.55
N ARG A 246 -6.17 15.95 -9.62
CA ARG A 246 -5.15 14.90 -9.67
C ARG A 246 -5.83 13.55 -9.45
N ALA A 247 -5.71 12.69 -10.44
CA ALA A 247 -6.25 11.34 -10.44
C ALA A 247 -5.15 10.33 -10.78
N ILE A 248 -5.50 9.04 -10.72
CA ILE A 248 -4.57 7.93 -10.92
C ILE A 248 -5.02 7.15 -12.14
N ARG A 249 -4.06 6.76 -12.98
CA ARG A 249 -4.24 5.87 -14.13
C ARG A 249 -3.45 4.59 -13.94
N THR A 250 -3.94 3.50 -14.51
CA THR A 250 -3.22 2.22 -14.60
C THR A 250 -3.10 1.75 -16.04
N ALA A 251 -2.10 0.92 -16.29
CA ALA A 251 -1.99 0.05 -17.46
C ALA A 251 -1.30 -1.26 -17.06
N THR A 252 -1.35 -2.25 -17.95
CA THR A 252 -0.71 -3.55 -17.77
C THR A 252 0.24 -3.87 -18.92
N SER A 253 1.16 -4.79 -18.66
CA SER A 253 2.16 -5.24 -19.63
C SER A 253 2.55 -6.69 -19.35
N LYS A 254 2.91 -7.46 -20.39
CA LYS A 254 3.45 -8.82 -20.22
C LYS A 254 4.98 -8.84 -20.09
N ASP A 255 5.67 -7.78 -20.52
CA ASP A 255 7.12 -7.73 -20.65
C ASP A 255 7.77 -6.51 -19.96
N SER A 256 6.97 -5.66 -19.30
CA SER A 256 7.35 -4.35 -18.72
C SER A 256 7.78 -3.27 -19.73
N LEU A 257 7.77 -3.57 -21.03
CA LEU A 257 8.21 -2.68 -22.10
C LEU A 257 7.04 -2.15 -22.93
N THR A 258 6.08 -3.03 -23.23
CA THR A 258 4.90 -2.72 -24.03
C THR A 258 3.68 -2.67 -23.12
N TRP A 259 3.12 -1.47 -22.94
CA TRP A 259 1.99 -1.22 -22.05
C TRP A 259 0.69 -1.01 -22.82
N SER A 260 -0.40 -1.57 -22.30
CA SER A 260 -1.74 -1.45 -22.89
C SER A 260 -2.82 -1.51 -21.81
N GLY A 261 -4.09 -1.40 -22.18
CA GLY A 261 -5.20 -1.47 -21.23
C GLY A 261 -5.24 -0.28 -20.27
N GLU A 262 -4.92 0.92 -20.75
CA GLU A 262 -5.02 2.14 -19.94
C GLU A 262 -6.44 2.32 -19.39
N ALA A 263 -6.55 2.54 -18.08
CA ALA A 263 -7.80 2.88 -17.40
C ALA A 263 -7.55 3.90 -16.28
N ASP A 264 -8.42 4.90 -16.17
CA ASP A 264 -8.45 5.80 -15.02
C ASP A 264 -9.12 5.09 -13.85
N LEU A 265 -8.56 5.22 -12.65
CA LEU A 265 -9.11 4.56 -11.47
C LEU A 265 -10.48 5.13 -11.12
N GLN A 266 -11.37 4.23 -10.74
CA GLN A 266 -12.71 4.54 -10.26
C GLN A 266 -12.80 4.22 -8.78
N TYR A 267 -13.70 4.91 -8.08
CA TYR A 267 -13.83 4.77 -6.63
C TYR A 267 -15.30 4.57 -6.25
N VAL A 268 -15.56 3.57 -5.42
CA VAL A 268 -16.90 3.31 -4.87
C VAL A 268 -17.24 4.41 -3.87
N ASP A 269 -18.42 5.03 -4.02
CA ASP A 269 -19.03 6.00 -3.09
C ASP A 269 -18.05 7.06 -2.55
N SER A 270 -17.21 7.59 -3.44
CA SER A 270 -16.09 8.45 -3.08
C SER A 270 -16.15 9.81 -3.81
N PRO A 271 -16.08 10.95 -3.09
CA PRO A 271 -16.09 12.26 -3.72
C PRO A 271 -14.79 12.53 -4.48
N PRO A 272 -14.80 13.43 -5.47
CA PRO A 272 -13.59 13.91 -6.14
C PRO A 272 -12.60 14.51 -5.14
N GLN A 273 -11.35 14.02 -5.13
CA GLN A 273 -10.29 14.48 -4.23
C GLN A 273 -8.96 14.55 -4.98
N GLN A 274 -8.06 15.44 -4.56
CA GLN A 274 -6.74 15.59 -5.16
C GLN A 274 -5.82 14.49 -4.61
N LEU A 275 -5.58 13.43 -5.40
CA LEU A 275 -4.71 12.31 -5.02
C LEU A 275 -3.34 12.48 -5.67
N TYR A 276 -2.32 12.71 -4.86
CA TYR A 276 -1.00 13.09 -5.36
C TYR A 276 -0.06 11.89 -5.56
N THR A 277 0.21 11.12 -4.51
CA THR A 277 0.83 9.79 -4.63
C THR A 277 -0.28 8.73 -4.63
N ASN A 278 0.04 7.51 -5.05
CA ASN A 278 -0.92 6.41 -5.07
C ASN A 278 -0.56 5.25 -4.13
N GLN A 279 0.73 4.89 -4.07
CA GLN A 279 1.27 3.81 -3.22
C GLN A 279 0.55 2.47 -3.36
N ILE A 280 0.11 2.16 -4.58
CA ILE A 280 -0.61 0.93 -4.87
C ILE A 280 0.37 -0.24 -4.98
N GLN A 281 0.06 -1.35 -4.31
CA GLN A 281 0.78 -2.62 -4.42
C GLN A 281 -0.13 -3.80 -4.04
N PRO A 282 0.19 -5.04 -4.46
CA PRO A 282 -0.43 -6.23 -3.91
C PRO A 282 -0.11 -6.36 -2.41
N TYR A 283 -1.08 -6.77 -1.60
CA TYR A 283 -0.79 -7.08 -0.20
C TYR A 283 -0.06 -8.42 -0.08
N TYR A 284 1.12 -8.45 0.54
CA TYR A 284 2.02 -9.62 0.51
C TYR A 284 1.42 -10.91 1.11
N ARG A 285 0.48 -10.81 2.06
CA ARG A 285 -0.23 -11.97 2.65
C ARG A 285 -1.53 -12.35 1.93
N ALA A 286 -2.03 -11.49 1.04
CA ALA A 286 -3.24 -11.72 0.24
C ALA A 286 -3.13 -11.00 -1.11
N PRO A 287 -2.24 -11.46 -2.01
CA PRO A 287 -1.83 -10.71 -3.20
C PRO A 287 -2.95 -10.54 -4.26
N HIS A 288 -4.09 -11.20 -4.09
CA HIS A 288 -5.29 -10.95 -4.91
C HIS A 288 -5.97 -9.61 -4.57
N ILE A 289 -5.58 -8.95 -3.48
CA ILE A 289 -6.05 -7.63 -3.05
C ILE A 289 -4.92 -6.62 -3.27
N PHE A 290 -5.17 -5.61 -4.11
CA PHE A 290 -4.36 -4.41 -4.16
C PHE A 290 -4.71 -3.49 -3.00
N MET A 291 -3.70 -2.90 -2.37
CA MET A 291 -3.84 -1.84 -1.37
C MET A 291 -3.14 -0.58 -1.87
N GLY A 292 -3.76 0.57 -1.67
CA GLY A 292 -3.21 1.88 -1.99
C GLY A 292 -3.26 2.81 -0.78
N PHE A 293 -2.25 3.69 -0.69
CA PHE A 293 -2.13 4.69 0.36
C PHE A 293 -1.96 6.10 -0.23
N PRO A 294 -2.94 6.62 -0.97
CA PRO A 294 -2.75 7.86 -1.70
C PRO A 294 -2.66 9.04 -0.75
N MET A 295 -1.69 9.94 -1.00
CA MET A 295 -1.63 11.23 -0.33
C MET A 295 -2.78 12.11 -0.84
N ARG A 296 -3.75 12.39 0.03
CA ARG A 296 -4.78 13.38 -0.27
C ARG A 296 -4.26 14.76 0.06
N TYR A 297 -4.41 15.63 -0.92
CA TYR A 297 -4.06 17.03 -0.84
C TYR A 297 -5.32 17.88 -0.67
N THR A 298 -5.33 18.79 0.31
CA THR A 298 -6.44 19.74 0.49
C THR A 298 -5.90 21.16 0.64
N ASP A 299 -6.22 22.02 -0.32
CA ASP A 299 -5.98 23.46 -0.19
C ASP A 299 -7.20 24.12 0.43
N ARG A 300 -7.04 24.67 1.63
CA ARG A 300 -8.14 25.32 2.37
C ARG A 300 -8.11 26.85 2.27
N GLY A 301 -7.12 27.40 1.56
CA GLY A 301 -6.86 28.83 1.55
C GLY A 301 -6.49 29.39 2.94
N TRP A 302 -6.36 30.70 3.01
CA TRP A 302 -6.10 31.41 4.26
C TRP A 302 -7.38 31.55 5.10
N SER A 303 -7.26 31.25 6.39
CA SER A 303 -8.31 31.40 7.40
C SER A 303 -7.66 31.53 8.77
N GLU A 304 -8.41 31.91 9.80
CA GLU A 304 -7.90 31.93 11.18
C GLU A 304 -7.36 30.56 11.60
N SER A 305 -8.06 29.48 11.22
CA SER A 305 -7.59 28.11 11.51
C SER A 305 -6.27 27.78 10.80
N MET A 306 -6.10 28.22 9.55
CA MET A 306 -4.85 28.04 8.80
C MET A 306 -3.70 28.87 9.39
N MET A 307 -3.97 30.11 9.80
CA MET A 307 -2.97 30.97 10.43
C MET A 307 -2.57 30.50 11.84
N ALA A 308 -3.47 29.80 12.53
CA ALA A 308 -3.21 29.18 13.82
C ALA A 308 -2.49 27.82 13.72
N LEU A 309 -2.18 27.32 12.52
CA LEU A 309 -1.33 26.15 12.36
C LEU A 309 0.15 26.52 12.60
N PRO A 310 0.99 25.53 12.98
CA PRO A 310 2.42 25.75 13.21
C PRO A 310 3.14 26.30 11.97
N GLY A 311 4.23 27.04 12.20
CA GLY A 311 5.12 27.51 11.14
C GLY A 311 4.54 28.62 10.25
N LEU A 312 3.76 29.55 10.81
CA LEU A 312 3.10 30.63 10.05
C LEU A 312 4.08 31.44 9.17
N GLU A 313 5.25 31.81 9.70
CA GLU A 313 6.26 32.55 8.93
C GLU A 313 6.74 31.74 7.71
N GLU A 314 7.02 30.46 7.88
CA GLU A 314 7.43 29.57 6.78
C GLU A 314 6.31 29.36 5.76
N ARG A 315 5.05 29.26 6.21
CA ARG A 315 3.88 29.19 5.31
C ARG A 315 3.75 30.45 4.47
N LEU A 316 3.84 31.62 5.09
CA LEU A 316 3.80 32.91 4.40
C LEU A 316 4.97 33.04 3.42
N ALA A 317 6.16 32.55 3.78
CA ALA A 317 7.31 32.51 2.89
C ALA A 317 7.05 31.62 1.66
N ARG A 318 6.58 30.38 1.86
CA ARG A 318 6.23 29.45 0.77
C ARG A 318 5.13 30.00 -0.14
N SER A 319 4.14 30.69 0.43
CA SER A 319 3.03 31.26 -0.33
C SER A 319 3.43 32.36 -1.31
N LYS A 320 4.62 32.95 -1.18
CA LYS A 320 5.16 33.89 -2.17
C LYS A 320 5.44 33.22 -3.53
N ALA A 321 5.84 31.95 -3.53
CA ALA A 321 6.07 31.19 -4.76
C ALA A 321 4.76 30.65 -5.36
N SER A 322 3.83 30.22 -4.51
CA SER A 322 2.46 29.89 -4.91
C SER A 322 1.57 29.91 -3.67
N PRO A 323 0.40 30.57 -3.68
CA PRO A 323 -0.47 30.67 -2.49
C PRO A 323 -0.68 29.32 -1.80
N ARG A 324 -0.92 28.27 -2.59
CA ARG A 324 -1.14 26.89 -2.16
C ARG A 324 -0.01 26.31 -1.30
N TYR A 325 1.23 26.75 -1.48
CA TYR A 325 2.37 26.19 -0.74
C TYR A 325 2.37 26.54 0.75
N GLY A 326 1.59 27.55 1.17
CA GLY A 326 1.35 27.84 2.59
C GLY A 326 0.02 27.32 3.11
N THR A 327 -0.97 27.05 2.24
CA THR A 327 -2.36 26.74 2.61
C THR A 327 -2.79 25.30 2.33
N ALA A 328 -1.98 24.54 1.60
CA ALA A 328 -2.21 23.12 1.40
C ALA A 328 -1.78 22.30 2.62
N ILE A 329 -2.62 21.33 2.96
CA ILE A 329 -2.37 20.31 3.98
C ILE A 329 -2.61 18.93 3.38
N THR A 330 -1.88 17.94 3.88
CA THR A 330 -1.95 16.56 3.36
C THR A 330 -2.26 15.56 4.45
N ASP A 331 -2.95 14.49 4.07
CA ASP A 331 -3.19 13.31 4.90
C ASP A 331 -3.10 12.03 4.04
N GLY A 332 -2.95 10.87 4.70
CA GLY A 332 -2.86 9.58 4.03
C GLY A 332 -4.22 8.86 4.04
N LEU A 333 -4.66 8.37 2.89
CA LEU A 333 -5.86 7.55 2.76
C LEU A 333 -5.53 6.06 2.69
N PHE A 334 -6.56 5.21 2.74
CA PHE A 334 -6.47 3.79 2.48
C PHE A 334 -7.54 3.38 1.45
N MET A 335 -7.15 2.53 0.49
CA MET A 335 -8.07 1.99 -0.51
C MET A 335 -7.66 0.58 -0.92
N THR A 336 -8.65 -0.23 -1.32
CA THR A 336 -8.42 -1.60 -1.80
C THR A 336 -9.09 -1.84 -3.14
N SER A 337 -8.53 -2.76 -3.93
CA SER A 337 -9.13 -3.22 -5.19
C SER A 337 -8.82 -4.69 -5.46
N ARG A 338 -9.74 -5.36 -6.16
CA ARG A 338 -9.58 -6.74 -6.62
C ARG A 338 -9.47 -6.86 -8.14
N ASP A 339 -9.54 -5.76 -8.88
CA ASP A 339 -9.34 -5.74 -10.34
C ASP A 339 -8.22 -4.77 -10.77
N GLY A 340 -7.78 -3.91 -9.86
CA GLY A 340 -6.75 -2.91 -10.09
C GLY A 340 -7.25 -1.63 -10.76
N VAL A 341 -8.57 -1.46 -10.96
CA VAL A 341 -9.21 -0.30 -11.60
C VAL A 341 -10.30 0.30 -10.72
N LEU A 342 -11.23 -0.50 -10.21
CA LEU A 342 -12.27 -0.08 -9.27
C LEU A 342 -11.78 -0.27 -7.84
N PHE A 343 -11.66 0.82 -7.10
CA PHE A 343 -11.20 0.83 -5.71
C PHE A 343 -12.33 1.15 -4.74
N HIS A 344 -12.40 0.40 -3.63
CA HIS A 344 -13.08 0.86 -2.44
C HIS A 344 -12.13 1.75 -1.66
N ARG A 345 -12.45 3.04 -1.55
CA ARG A 345 -11.61 4.03 -0.86
C ARG A 345 -12.30 4.53 0.39
N TRP A 346 -11.60 4.45 1.50
CA TRP A 346 -12.06 5.07 2.74
C TRP A 346 -11.92 6.58 2.62
N ASN A 347 -13.00 7.31 2.89
CA ASN A 347 -13.05 8.77 2.72
C ASN A 347 -12.45 9.50 3.94
N GLU A 348 -12.43 8.83 5.08
CA GLU A 348 -11.70 9.20 6.28
C GLU A 348 -10.19 8.99 6.09
N ALA A 349 -9.39 9.89 6.69
CA ALA A 349 -7.95 9.73 6.70
C ALA A 349 -7.53 8.50 7.51
N PHE A 350 -6.76 7.63 6.87
CA PHE A 350 -6.04 6.52 7.50
C PHE A 350 -4.89 7.05 8.36
N LEU A 351 -4.09 7.97 7.81
CA LEU A 351 -3.05 8.69 8.54
C LEU A 351 -3.39 10.18 8.61
N ARG A 352 -3.79 10.63 9.80
CA ARG A 352 -4.12 12.04 10.07
C ARG A 352 -2.86 12.87 10.39
N PRO A 353 -2.88 14.20 10.17
CA PRO A 353 -1.78 15.09 10.57
C PRO A 353 -1.45 15.12 12.06
N GLY A 354 -2.39 14.68 12.91
CA GLY A 354 -2.19 14.59 14.36
C GLY A 354 -2.15 15.96 15.06
N PRO A 355 -1.54 16.04 16.25
CA PRO A 355 -1.41 17.28 17.01
C PRO A 355 -0.68 18.39 16.23
N ARG A 356 -1.01 19.65 16.50
CA ARG A 356 -0.37 20.85 15.91
C ARG A 356 1.03 21.06 16.49
N ARG A 357 1.99 20.25 16.06
CA ARG A 357 3.41 20.35 16.41
C ARG A 357 4.15 21.12 15.33
N GLN A 358 5.28 21.72 15.69
CA GLN A 358 6.22 22.18 14.66
C GLN A 358 6.50 21.03 13.69
N GLY A 359 6.53 21.32 12.39
CA GLY A 359 6.73 20.27 11.39
C GLY A 359 5.48 19.55 10.90
N SER A 360 4.30 19.77 11.51
CA SER A 360 3.05 19.10 11.09
C SER A 360 2.06 20.04 10.37
N TRP A 361 1.06 19.41 9.73
CA TRP A 361 0.01 20.08 8.95
C TRP A 361 0.55 20.87 7.76
N VAL A 362 1.66 20.46 7.14
CA VAL A 362 2.10 21.08 5.88
C VAL A 362 1.90 20.16 4.69
N TYR A 363 2.00 20.76 3.51
CA TYR A 363 2.06 20.03 2.27
C TYR A 363 3.22 19.02 2.27
N GLY A 364 2.89 17.76 1.96
CA GLY A 364 3.87 16.68 1.84
C GLY A 364 4.17 15.97 3.16
N ASP A 365 3.59 16.39 4.28
CA ASP A 365 3.52 15.55 5.48
C ASP A 365 2.55 14.40 5.26
N ASN A 366 2.73 13.33 6.05
CA ASN A 366 1.87 12.15 6.03
C ASN A 366 1.81 11.46 4.66
N MET A 367 2.79 11.71 3.79
CA MET A 367 2.98 10.95 2.57
C MET A 367 3.50 9.57 2.96
N ILE A 368 2.62 8.57 2.92
CA ILE A 368 3.00 7.18 3.17
C ILE A 368 3.95 6.74 2.04
N PHE A 369 5.00 6.04 2.43
CA PHE A 369 6.02 5.53 1.52
C PHE A 369 5.46 4.33 0.75
N TRP A 370 5.92 4.12 -0.48
CA TRP A 370 5.55 2.91 -1.19
C TRP A 370 6.24 1.72 -0.55
N GLY A 371 5.46 0.70 -0.20
CA GLY A 371 5.98 -0.50 0.46
C GLY A 371 5.57 -0.62 1.92
N MET A 372 5.61 -1.86 2.40
CA MET A 372 5.30 -2.22 3.78
C MET A 372 6.17 -3.41 4.17
N VAL A 373 6.57 -3.47 5.44
CA VAL A 373 7.48 -4.51 5.94
C VAL A 373 7.05 -4.98 7.31
N GLU A 374 7.50 -6.16 7.73
CA GLU A 374 7.31 -6.61 9.11
C GLU A 374 8.50 -6.19 9.98
N THR A 375 8.21 -5.73 11.20
CA THR A 375 9.23 -5.42 12.22
C THR A 375 8.88 -6.11 13.53
N ALA A 376 9.88 -6.41 14.35
CA ALA A 376 9.66 -6.98 15.68
C ALA A 376 8.67 -6.13 16.50
N SER A 377 7.82 -6.81 17.27
CA SER A 377 6.88 -6.14 18.16
C SER A 377 7.59 -5.41 19.28
N ALA A 378 7.01 -4.29 19.72
CA ALA A 378 7.41 -3.66 20.98
C ALA A 378 7.01 -4.50 22.22
N LEU A 379 6.12 -5.49 22.06
CA LEU A 379 5.58 -6.32 23.14
C LEU A 379 6.29 -7.68 23.25
N GLY A 380 7.61 -7.68 23.41
CA GLY A 380 8.38 -8.89 23.72
C GLY A 380 8.22 -10.03 22.71
N ASP A 381 7.64 -11.14 23.14
CA ASP A 381 7.41 -12.36 22.34
C ASP A 381 6.13 -12.30 21.48
N ALA A 382 5.43 -11.18 21.46
CA ALA A 382 4.31 -10.97 20.56
C ALA A 382 4.74 -11.07 19.07
N PRO A 383 3.83 -11.49 18.18
CA PRO A 383 4.10 -11.52 16.74
C PRO A 383 4.55 -10.16 16.20
N ASN A 384 5.32 -10.17 15.12
CA ASN A 384 5.74 -8.95 14.41
C ASN A 384 4.57 -7.99 14.14
N GLU A 385 4.88 -6.69 14.08
CA GLU A 385 3.97 -5.65 13.62
C GLU A 385 4.17 -5.40 12.12
N LEU A 386 3.12 -4.95 11.45
CA LEU A 386 3.25 -4.34 10.14
C LEU A 386 3.79 -2.92 10.31
N SER A 387 4.88 -2.59 9.64
CA SER A 387 5.46 -1.25 9.58
C SER A 387 5.23 -0.59 8.22
N LEU A 388 4.72 0.64 8.29
CA LEU A 388 4.70 1.63 7.22
C LEU A 388 5.61 2.80 7.62
N TYR A 389 5.93 3.65 6.65
CA TYR A 389 6.71 4.87 6.91
C TYR A 389 6.03 6.06 6.25
N ALA A 390 6.20 7.24 6.82
CA ALA A 390 5.69 8.47 6.26
C ALA A 390 6.60 9.67 6.54
N SER A 391 6.49 10.70 5.71
CA SER A 391 7.20 11.97 5.88
C SER A 391 6.55 12.86 6.94
N GLU A 392 7.39 13.61 7.65
CA GLU A 392 7.07 14.80 8.44
C GLU A 392 8.08 15.91 8.04
N ASP A 393 7.74 17.18 8.27
CA ASP A 393 8.60 18.33 7.98
C ASP A 393 8.85 18.62 6.48
N TYR A 394 7.98 18.16 5.58
CA TYR A 394 8.23 18.34 4.14
C TYR A 394 8.20 19.83 3.75
N TRP A 395 9.27 20.27 3.06
CA TRP A 395 9.56 21.68 2.72
C TRP A 395 9.60 22.65 3.91
N GLN A 396 9.78 22.13 5.13
CA GLN A 396 10.06 22.91 6.33
C GLN A 396 11.51 22.72 6.77
N GLY A 397 12.09 23.76 7.36
CA GLY A 397 13.46 23.66 7.88
C GLY A 397 14.49 23.22 6.82
N GLY A 398 15.42 22.36 7.25
CA GLY A 398 16.52 21.86 6.41
C GLY A 398 16.46 20.37 6.06
N ALA A 399 15.51 19.61 6.60
CA ALA A 399 15.43 18.15 6.46
C ALA A 399 13.99 17.65 6.66
N VAL A 400 13.68 16.48 6.08
CA VAL A 400 12.44 15.71 6.26
C VAL A 400 12.68 14.63 7.31
N SER A 401 11.71 14.38 8.17
CA SER A 401 11.76 13.27 9.14
C SER A 401 10.95 12.09 8.63
N PHE A 402 11.50 10.87 8.72
CA PHE A 402 10.82 9.64 8.31
C PHE A 402 10.29 8.94 9.56
N ARG A 403 8.97 8.95 9.72
CA ARG A 403 8.26 8.36 10.85
C ARG A 403 7.91 6.91 10.54
N ARG A 404 8.24 5.98 11.44
CA ARG A 404 7.64 4.63 11.38
C ARG A 404 6.24 4.65 11.98
N LEU A 405 5.34 3.89 11.35
CA LEU A 405 3.95 3.73 11.72
C LEU A 405 3.67 2.23 11.84
N THR A 406 3.00 1.78 12.91
CA THR A 406 2.71 0.36 13.09
C THR A 406 1.24 0.02 13.09
N LEU A 407 0.94 -1.20 12.65
CA LEU A 407 -0.34 -1.87 12.76
C LEU A 407 -0.14 -3.32 13.17
N ARG A 408 -1.19 -3.92 13.71
CA ARG A 408 -1.34 -5.38 13.71
C ARG A 408 -1.18 -5.90 12.27
N ILE A 409 -0.56 -7.05 12.09
CA ILE A 409 -0.56 -7.74 10.79
C ILE A 409 -2.00 -7.96 10.31
N ASP A 410 -2.27 -7.65 9.04
CA ASP A 410 -3.61 -7.58 8.42
C ASP A 410 -4.56 -6.52 9.02
N GLY A 411 -4.10 -5.70 9.96
CA GLY A 411 -4.91 -4.85 10.83
C GLY A 411 -5.46 -3.55 10.24
N PHE A 412 -5.51 -3.39 8.93
CA PHE A 412 -5.98 -2.14 8.30
C PHE A 412 -7.46 -1.87 8.57
N VAL A 413 -8.28 -2.93 8.48
CA VAL A 413 -9.72 -2.88 8.69
C VAL A 413 -10.12 -4.16 9.42
N SER A 414 -11.07 -4.06 10.35
CA SER A 414 -11.74 -5.22 10.94
C SER A 414 -13.24 -5.21 10.64
N LEU A 415 -13.83 -6.40 10.66
CA LEU A 415 -15.22 -6.55 11.09
C LEU A 415 -15.24 -6.41 12.62
N CYS A 416 -15.87 -5.36 13.14
CA CYS A 416 -15.95 -5.12 14.58
C CYS A 416 -17.39 -5.11 15.08
N ALA A 417 -17.60 -5.61 16.30
CA ALA A 417 -18.87 -5.55 16.98
C ALA A 417 -18.72 -5.03 18.42
N PRO A 418 -19.63 -4.15 18.89
CA PRO A 418 -19.66 -3.73 20.30
C PRO A 418 -20.12 -4.86 21.22
N ALA A 419 -20.09 -4.63 22.54
CA ALA A 419 -20.55 -5.58 23.56
C ALA A 419 -22.03 -6.02 23.46
N ARG A 420 -22.88 -5.30 22.71
CA ARG A 420 -24.25 -5.75 22.38
C ARG A 420 -24.30 -6.80 21.26
N GLY A 421 -23.15 -7.10 20.67
CA GLY A 421 -22.98 -8.06 19.60
C GLY A 421 -23.26 -7.54 18.20
N GLY A 422 -22.88 -8.35 17.22
CA GLY A 422 -23.09 -8.13 15.80
C GLY A 422 -22.69 -9.36 14.99
N GLU A 423 -23.19 -9.45 13.76
CA GLU A 423 -22.97 -10.61 12.91
C GLU A 423 -22.62 -10.22 11.48
N LEU A 424 -21.81 -11.07 10.84
CA LEU A 424 -21.58 -11.06 9.41
C LEU A 424 -21.89 -12.44 8.84
N VAL A 425 -22.67 -12.49 7.76
CA VAL A 425 -22.80 -13.67 6.92
C VAL A 425 -22.11 -13.40 5.59
N THR A 426 -21.25 -14.32 5.16
CA THR A 426 -20.58 -14.20 3.87
C THR A 426 -21.53 -14.51 2.71
N LYS A 427 -21.14 -14.04 1.52
CA LYS A 427 -21.60 -14.62 0.26
C LYS A 427 -21.22 -16.11 0.20
N PRO A 428 -21.92 -16.92 -0.61
CA PRO A 428 -21.54 -18.31 -0.85
C PRO A 428 -20.08 -18.39 -1.32
N LEU A 429 -19.32 -19.32 -0.75
CA LEU A 429 -17.91 -19.55 -1.06
C LEU A 429 -17.57 -21.03 -1.14
N VAL A 430 -16.48 -21.34 -1.84
CA VAL A 430 -15.85 -22.67 -1.88
C VAL A 430 -14.39 -22.50 -1.48
N PHE A 431 -13.89 -23.43 -0.67
CA PHE A 431 -12.56 -23.37 -0.09
C PHE A 431 -11.82 -24.70 -0.18
N ASP A 432 -10.50 -24.62 -0.02
CA ASP A 432 -9.57 -25.72 0.19
C ASP A 432 -8.93 -25.57 1.58
N GLY A 433 -8.62 -26.69 2.25
CA GLY A 433 -7.99 -26.68 3.57
C GLY A 433 -8.56 -27.74 4.51
N GLY A 434 -8.28 -27.61 5.81
CA GLY A 434 -8.69 -28.59 6.80
C GLY A 434 -8.95 -28.05 8.21
N ASN A 435 -8.47 -26.85 8.52
CA ASN A 435 -8.98 -26.05 9.64
C ASN A 435 -9.31 -24.63 9.17
N LEU A 436 -10.20 -23.94 9.89
CA LEU A 436 -10.45 -22.51 9.75
C LEU A 436 -9.64 -21.75 10.81
N THR A 437 -8.94 -20.69 10.42
CA THR A 437 -8.19 -19.80 11.31
C THR A 437 -8.67 -18.36 11.20
N LEU A 438 -8.61 -17.62 12.31
CA LEU A 438 -9.01 -16.23 12.42
C LEU A 438 -7.81 -15.36 12.84
N ASN A 439 -7.61 -14.23 12.17
CA ASN A 439 -6.85 -13.13 12.73
C ASN A 439 -7.83 -12.23 13.48
N ALA A 440 -7.80 -12.26 14.80
CA ALA A 440 -8.81 -11.64 15.64
C ALA A 440 -8.24 -11.11 16.96
N ALA A 441 -8.94 -10.11 17.52
CA ALA A 441 -8.72 -9.61 18.87
C ALA A 441 -10.06 -9.47 19.57
N THR A 442 -10.15 -9.91 20.83
CA THR A 442 -11.32 -9.72 21.69
C THR A 442 -10.93 -8.99 22.96
N SER A 443 -11.88 -8.31 23.60
CA SER A 443 -11.70 -7.97 25.01
C SER A 443 -11.72 -9.23 25.88
N GLY A 444 -11.39 -9.09 27.16
CA GLY A 444 -11.47 -10.20 28.12
C GLY A 444 -12.90 -10.70 28.40
N ALA A 445 -13.93 -9.91 28.06
CA ALA A 445 -15.34 -10.30 28.14
C ALA A 445 -15.96 -10.55 26.75
N GLY A 446 -15.23 -10.23 25.69
CA GLY A 446 -15.65 -10.40 24.31
C GLY A 446 -15.45 -11.82 23.81
N SER A 447 -16.13 -12.12 22.71
CA SER A 447 -16.09 -13.43 22.08
C SER A 447 -16.34 -13.36 20.57
N ILE A 448 -15.88 -14.39 19.88
CA ILE A 448 -16.25 -14.71 18.50
C ILE A 448 -16.76 -16.14 18.46
N GLN A 449 -17.82 -16.40 17.71
CA GLN A 449 -18.26 -17.74 17.34
C GLN A 449 -18.43 -17.80 15.83
N VAL A 450 -18.28 -19.00 15.26
CA VAL A 450 -18.42 -19.23 13.83
C VAL A 450 -19.37 -20.39 13.57
N GLU A 451 -20.34 -20.13 12.72
CA GLU A 451 -21.22 -21.16 12.14
C GLU A 451 -20.87 -21.34 10.66
N ILE A 452 -20.76 -22.60 10.23
CA ILE A 452 -20.68 -22.94 8.80
C ILE A 452 -22.08 -23.35 8.34
N GLN A 453 -22.58 -22.65 7.34
CA GLN A 453 -23.87 -22.91 6.70
C GLN A 453 -23.65 -23.56 5.34
N ASP A 454 -24.63 -24.32 4.85
CA ASP A 454 -24.68 -24.74 3.46
C ASP A 454 -25.01 -23.56 2.52
N GLY A 455 -25.06 -23.82 1.21
CA GLY A 455 -25.37 -22.80 0.21
C GLY A 455 -26.76 -22.16 0.37
N GLU A 456 -27.69 -22.83 1.05
CA GLU A 456 -29.05 -22.32 1.34
C GLU A 456 -29.11 -21.53 2.65
N GLY A 457 -28.00 -21.45 3.39
CA GLY A 457 -27.91 -20.74 4.67
C GLY A 457 -28.37 -21.56 5.87
N LYS A 458 -28.53 -22.88 5.73
CA LYS A 458 -28.85 -23.78 6.85
C LYS A 458 -27.57 -24.21 7.56
N PRO A 459 -27.53 -24.20 8.91
CA PRO A 459 -26.35 -24.66 9.66
C PRO A 459 -25.99 -26.11 9.31
N VAL A 460 -24.71 -26.36 9.03
CA VAL A 460 -24.21 -27.71 8.77
C VAL A 460 -24.08 -28.46 10.12
N PRO A 461 -24.61 -29.69 10.26
CA PRO A 461 -24.53 -30.45 11.51
C PRO A 461 -23.10 -30.59 12.05
N GLY A 462 -22.89 -30.22 13.32
CA GLY A 462 -21.58 -30.23 13.97
C GLY A 462 -20.72 -28.99 13.73
N TYR A 463 -21.19 -28.04 12.91
CA TYR A 463 -20.57 -26.74 12.69
C TYR A 463 -21.58 -25.60 12.94
N ALA A 464 -22.68 -25.89 13.64
CA ALA A 464 -23.68 -24.90 14.02
C ALA A 464 -23.12 -23.96 15.11
N LEU A 465 -23.73 -22.79 15.28
CA LEU A 465 -23.29 -21.83 16.29
C LEU A 465 -23.27 -22.43 17.71
N ALA A 466 -24.27 -23.25 18.05
CA ALA A 466 -24.35 -23.92 19.36
C ALA A 466 -23.24 -24.98 19.58
N ASP A 467 -22.62 -25.47 18.49
CA ASP A 467 -21.49 -26.37 18.52
C ASP A 467 -20.15 -25.64 18.57
N CYS A 468 -20.12 -24.31 18.38
CA CYS A 468 -18.92 -23.48 18.41
C CYS A 468 -18.78 -22.84 19.80
N PRO A 469 -17.84 -23.27 20.67
CA PRO A 469 -17.55 -22.54 21.90
C PRO A 469 -17.10 -21.11 21.58
N GLU A 470 -17.27 -20.20 22.53
CA GLU A 470 -16.76 -18.84 22.40
C GLU A 470 -15.24 -18.85 22.26
N LEU A 471 -14.76 -18.23 21.18
CA LEU A 471 -13.36 -17.94 20.94
C LEU A 471 -13.02 -16.57 21.50
N PHE A 472 -11.87 -16.44 22.15
CA PHE A 472 -11.37 -15.19 22.71
C PHE A 472 -9.85 -15.15 22.63
N GLY A 473 -9.29 -13.95 22.73
CA GLY A 473 -7.85 -13.69 22.69
C GLY A 473 -7.44 -12.74 21.58
N ASP A 474 -6.14 -12.54 21.48
CA ASP A 474 -5.48 -11.71 20.47
C ASP A 474 -4.46 -12.60 19.74
N ASP A 475 -4.81 -13.05 18.52
CA ASP A 475 -3.99 -13.98 17.73
C ASP A 475 -4.11 -13.67 16.23
N LEU A 476 -3.07 -13.99 15.45
CA LEU A 476 -3.05 -13.85 14.00
C LEU A 476 -3.61 -15.09 13.25
N ALA A 477 -3.78 -16.21 13.97
CA ALA A 477 -4.22 -17.49 13.43
C ALA A 477 -4.95 -18.37 14.47
N LEU A 478 -5.95 -17.81 15.17
CA LEU A 478 -6.79 -18.54 16.11
C LEU A 478 -7.59 -19.64 15.40
N VAL A 479 -7.32 -20.91 15.71
CA VAL A 479 -8.01 -22.05 15.08
C VAL A 479 -9.43 -22.19 15.61
N VAL A 480 -10.42 -22.21 14.71
CA VAL A 480 -11.81 -22.48 15.03
C VAL A 480 -12.01 -23.97 15.27
N ARG A 481 -12.52 -24.32 16.46
CA ARG A 481 -12.84 -25.69 16.85
C ARG A 481 -14.26 -25.76 17.38
N TRP A 482 -15.08 -26.59 16.76
CA TRP A 482 -16.40 -26.92 17.26
C TRP A 482 -16.29 -28.06 18.28
N ARG A 483 -17.39 -28.45 18.94
CA ARG A 483 -17.43 -29.56 19.91
C ARG A 483 -16.91 -30.88 19.34
N LYS A 484 -17.03 -31.07 18.02
CA LYS A 484 -16.52 -32.23 17.28
C LYS A 484 -15.05 -32.10 16.84
N GLY A 485 -14.39 -30.99 17.14
CA GLY A 485 -13.03 -30.64 16.70
C GLY A 485 -12.99 -29.59 15.59
N GLY A 486 -11.80 -29.33 15.05
CA GLY A 486 -11.56 -28.32 14.01
C GLY A 486 -11.55 -28.81 12.55
N ASP A 487 -11.84 -30.10 12.28
CA ASP A 487 -11.74 -30.67 10.93
C ASP A 487 -12.86 -30.18 10.01
N VAL A 488 -12.53 -29.40 8.99
CA VAL A 488 -13.47 -28.92 7.97
C VAL A 488 -13.31 -29.59 6.60
N ARG A 489 -12.39 -30.57 6.46
CA ARG A 489 -12.19 -31.31 5.20
C ARG A 489 -13.46 -31.92 4.60
N PRO A 490 -14.44 -32.42 5.39
CA PRO A 490 -15.70 -32.93 4.84
C PRO A 490 -16.55 -31.88 4.09
N LEU A 491 -16.21 -30.59 4.21
CA LEU A 491 -16.88 -29.46 3.56
C LEU A 491 -16.07 -28.88 2.40
N CYS A 492 -14.83 -29.31 2.17
CA CYS A 492 -14.02 -28.86 1.03
C CYS A 492 -14.72 -29.12 -0.30
N GLY A 493 -14.61 -28.17 -1.23
CA GLY A 493 -15.28 -28.22 -2.52
C GLY A 493 -16.80 -28.03 -2.49
N LYS A 494 -17.43 -27.99 -1.31
CA LYS A 494 -18.87 -27.69 -1.18
C LYS A 494 -19.08 -26.19 -1.05
N THR A 495 -20.19 -25.71 -1.60
CA THR A 495 -20.66 -24.34 -1.37
C THR A 495 -21.09 -24.20 0.08
N VAL A 496 -20.44 -23.28 0.79
CA VAL A 496 -20.75 -22.93 2.17
C VAL A 496 -20.89 -21.42 2.34
N ARG A 497 -21.42 -21.01 3.49
CA ARG A 497 -21.38 -19.62 3.96
C ARG A 497 -20.82 -19.62 5.37
N LEU A 498 -20.07 -18.58 5.72
CA LEU A 498 -19.59 -18.39 7.08
C LEU A 498 -20.46 -17.35 7.77
N ARG A 499 -20.98 -17.68 8.94
CA ARG A 499 -21.64 -16.74 9.83
C ARG A 499 -20.75 -16.50 11.04
N PHE A 500 -20.21 -15.30 11.14
CA PHE A 500 -19.43 -14.84 12.27
C PHE A 500 -20.37 -14.10 13.23
N VAL A 501 -20.35 -14.48 14.50
CA VAL A 501 -21.07 -13.80 15.59
C VAL A 501 -20.02 -13.25 16.54
N LEU A 502 -20.01 -11.93 16.72
CA LEU A 502 -18.99 -11.21 17.48
C LEU A 502 -19.64 -10.48 18.65
N ASN A 503 -18.94 -10.42 19.77
CA ASN A 503 -19.23 -9.60 20.93
C ASN A 503 -17.93 -8.92 21.40
N ASP A 504 -17.90 -7.58 21.44
CA ASP A 504 -16.73 -6.80 21.89
C ASP A 504 -15.39 -7.32 21.30
N ALA A 505 -15.38 -7.43 19.97
CA ALA A 505 -14.34 -8.12 19.22
C ALA A 505 -14.12 -7.52 17.82
N ASP A 506 -12.92 -7.75 17.31
CA ASP A 506 -12.43 -7.40 15.98
C ASP A 506 -11.97 -8.66 15.24
N LEU A 507 -12.50 -8.90 14.03
CA LEU A 507 -12.05 -9.92 13.10
C LEU A 507 -11.41 -9.24 11.88
N TYR A 508 -10.10 -9.42 11.70
CA TYR A 508 -9.31 -8.78 10.65
C TYR A 508 -9.22 -9.61 9.38
N ALA A 509 -9.06 -10.92 9.52
CA ALA A 509 -8.98 -11.86 8.40
C ALA A 509 -9.39 -13.27 8.82
N PHE A 510 -9.71 -14.11 7.85
CA PHE A 510 -9.85 -15.54 8.04
C PHE A 510 -9.14 -16.32 6.92
N GLN A 511 -8.80 -17.58 7.20
CA GLN A 511 -8.14 -18.45 6.24
C GLN A 511 -8.43 -19.93 6.53
N PHE A 512 -8.68 -20.69 5.48
CA PHE A 512 -8.65 -22.15 5.56
C PHE A 512 -7.21 -22.64 5.35
N VAL A 513 -6.70 -23.40 6.31
CA VAL A 513 -5.30 -23.86 6.35
C VAL A 513 -5.23 -25.38 6.35
N PRO A 514 -4.08 -26.00 6.01
CA PRO A 514 -3.92 -27.45 6.11
C PRO A 514 -4.36 -28.00 7.47
N TYR A 515 -4.97 -29.19 7.48
CA TYR A 515 -5.46 -29.81 8.71
C TYR A 515 -4.33 -30.04 9.72
N GLN A 516 -4.57 -29.58 10.94
CA GLN A 516 -3.80 -29.87 12.12
C GLN A 516 -4.71 -30.57 13.14
N PRO A 517 -4.26 -31.68 13.75
CA PRO A 517 -4.97 -32.32 14.85
C PRO A 517 -5.27 -31.34 15.97
N ASP A 518 -6.34 -31.61 16.71
CA ASP A 518 -6.63 -30.84 17.92
C ASP A 518 -5.47 -31.01 18.92
N PRO A 519 -4.99 -29.92 19.55
CA PRO A 519 -3.91 -30.02 20.51
C PRO A 519 -4.35 -30.88 21.70
N ALA A 520 -3.45 -31.72 22.21
CA ALA A 520 -3.67 -32.40 23.47
C ALA A 520 -3.79 -31.35 24.58
N ARG A 521 -5.00 -31.16 25.10
CA ARG A 521 -5.24 -30.25 26.21
C ARG A 521 -5.19 -31.05 27.51
N PRO A 522 -4.46 -30.57 28.54
CA PRO A 522 -4.53 -31.19 29.85
C PRO A 522 -5.98 -31.13 30.33
N ASP A 523 -6.45 -32.17 31.00
CA ASP A 523 -7.73 -32.14 31.67
C ASP A 523 -7.62 -31.20 32.88
N PRO A 524 -8.26 -30.02 32.86
CA PRO A 524 -8.17 -29.07 33.97
C PRO A 524 -8.83 -29.60 35.25
N SER A 525 -9.60 -30.68 35.15
CA SER A 525 -10.21 -31.39 36.29
C SER A 525 -9.35 -32.55 36.82
N ALA A 526 -8.27 -32.91 36.12
CA ALA A 526 -7.31 -33.88 36.63
C ALA A 526 -6.59 -33.27 37.85
N LYS A 527 -6.82 -33.86 39.04
CA LYS A 527 -6.06 -33.51 40.24
C LYS A 527 -4.59 -33.88 40.03
N PRO A 528 -3.64 -33.04 40.51
CA PRO A 528 -2.22 -33.32 40.39
C PRO A 528 -1.80 -34.63 41.06
#